data_AF-A0A285X8L3-F1
#
_entry.id   AF-A0A285X8L3-F1
#
_cell.length_a   1.000
_cell.length_b   1.000
_cell.length_c   1.000
_cell.angle_alpha   90.00
_cell.angle_beta   90.00
_cell.angle_gamma   90.00
#
_symmetry.space_group_name_H-M   'P 1'
#
loop_
_entity.id
_entity.type
_entity.pdbx_description
1 polymer ?
#
loop_
_entity_poly.entity_id
_entity_poly.type
_entity_poly.pdbx_seq_one_letter_code
_entity_poly.pdbx_strand_id
1 'polypeptide(L)'
;MKLEVTHVQGGMREFERTGIYPEYLLFNLPGTRQNWKVRIKQTPQNGFLKSKGKVLYEYSFDENFYKFRKVKSDGSFSEWLVPDSVSIEMRD
;
A
#
# COMPACT_ATOMS: atom_id res chain seq x y z
N MET A 1 -8.33 1.13 -14.06
CA MET A 1 -8.69 0.98 -12.63
C MET A 1 -7.49 1.37 -11.80
N LYS A 2 -7.70 2.30 -10.87
CA LYS A 2 -6.71 2.74 -9.90
C LYS A 2 -6.98 2.05 -8.56
N LEU A 3 -5.97 2.02 -7.71
CA LEU A 3 -6.07 1.49 -6.36
C LEU A 3 -6.59 2.58 -5.42
N GLU A 4 -7.42 2.18 -4.48
CA GLU A 4 -7.71 2.96 -3.28
C GLU A 4 -6.63 2.65 -2.25
N VAL A 5 -6.19 3.65 -1.49
CA VAL A 5 -5.18 3.46 -0.44
C VAL A 5 -5.73 3.92 0.90
N THR A 6 -5.58 3.09 1.92
CA THR A 6 -5.83 3.47 3.32
C THR A 6 -4.53 3.38 4.09
N HIS A 7 -4.07 4.49 4.63
CA HIS A 7 -2.98 4.53 5.59
C HIS A 7 -3.57 4.24 6.97
N VAL A 8 -3.21 3.09 7.54
CA VAL A 8 -3.64 2.70 8.88
C VAL A 8 -2.49 2.85 9.86
N GLN A 9 -2.71 3.55 10.95
CA GLN A 9 -1.81 3.60 12.09
C GLN A 9 -2.50 2.96 13.28
N GLY A 10 -1.87 1.97 13.92
CA GLY A 10 -2.57 1.27 14.99
C GLY A 10 -2.11 -0.14 15.33
N GLY A 11 -2.33 -0.55 16.57
CA GLY A 11 -1.89 -1.84 17.12
C GLY A 11 -1.31 -1.67 18.51
N MET A 12 -2.19 -1.55 19.51
CA MET A 12 -1.84 -1.25 20.89
C MET A 12 -0.81 -2.23 21.47
N ARG A 13 -0.95 -3.53 21.18
CA ARG A 13 0.02 -4.56 21.59
C ARG A 13 1.44 -4.33 21.09
N GLU A 14 1.59 -3.86 19.86
CA GLU A 14 2.91 -3.63 19.30
C GLU A 14 3.51 -2.34 19.87
N PHE A 15 2.68 -1.32 20.06
CA PHE A 15 3.04 -0.10 20.77
C PHE A 15 3.49 -0.37 22.22
N GLU A 16 2.76 -1.17 22.98
CA GLU A 16 3.16 -1.57 24.35
C GLU A 16 4.54 -2.26 24.38
N ARG A 17 4.89 -3.00 23.32
CA ARG A 17 6.15 -3.71 23.21
C ARG A 17 7.32 -2.84 22.76
N THR A 18 7.09 -1.88 21.86
CA THR A 18 8.17 -1.14 21.18
C THR A 18 8.16 0.37 21.45
N GLY A 19 7.08 0.90 22.01
CA GLY A 19 6.80 2.33 22.14
C GLY A 19 6.44 3.02 20.83
N ILE A 20 6.25 2.27 19.72
CA ILE A 20 6.03 2.84 18.38
C ILE A 20 4.74 2.24 17.79
N TYR A 21 3.82 3.10 17.35
CA TYR A 21 2.63 2.66 16.63
C TYR A 21 3.04 2.09 15.27
N PRO A 22 2.64 0.84 14.93
CA PRO A 22 2.94 0.32 13.62
C PRO A 22 2.03 0.97 12.58
N GLU A 23 2.63 1.26 11.43
CA GLU A 23 1.96 1.88 10.28
C GLU A 23 1.86 0.90 9.12
N TYR A 24 0.74 0.96 8.40
CA TYR A 24 0.42 0.08 7.29
C TYR A 24 -0.23 0.85 6.14
N LEU A 25 0.10 0.45 4.91
CA LEU A 25 -0.63 0.80 3.71
C LEU A 25 -1.53 -0.36 3.30
N LEU A 26 -2.84 -0.09 3.21
CA LEU A 26 -3.82 -1.00 2.64
C LEU A 26 -4.14 -0.55 1.23
N PHE A 27 -3.74 -1.33 0.24
CA PHE A 27 -4.13 -1.12 -1.15
C PHE A 27 -5.36 -1.97 -1.46
N ASN A 28 -6.43 -1.35 -1.94
CA ASN A 28 -7.64 -2.03 -2.37
C ASN A 28 -7.85 -1.81 -3.87
N LEU A 29 -8.24 -2.86 -4.59
CA LEU A 29 -8.62 -2.75 -5.99
C LEU A 29 -10.16 -2.78 -6.09
N PRO A 30 -10.82 -1.62 -6.33
CA PRO A 30 -12.27 -1.51 -6.32
C PRO A 30 -12.95 -2.46 -7.30
N GLY A 31 -14.11 -2.98 -6.92
CA GLY A 31 -14.86 -3.97 -7.71
C GLY A 31 -14.25 -5.37 -7.70
N THR A 32 -13.18 -5.60 -6.94
CA THR A 32 -12.57 -6.92 -6.75
C THR A 32 -12.40 -7.25 -5.27
N ARG A 33 -12.08 -8.51 -4.96
CA ARG A 33 -11.67 -8.93 -3.61
C ARG A 33 -10.15 -8.84 -3.39
N GLN A 34 -9.42 -8.17 -4.29
CA GLN A 34 -7.97 -8.05 -4.18
C GLN A 34 -7.60 -6.88 -3.28
N ASN A 35 -6.91 -7.20 -2.20
CA ASN A 35 -6.32 -6.22 -1.29
C ASN A 35 -4.90 -6.63 -0.92
N TRP A 36 -4.09 -5.64 -0.53
CA TRP A 36 -2.73 -5.83 -0.06
C TRP A 36 -2.50 -5.01 1.19
N LYS A 37 -1.98 -5.66 2.23
CA LYS A 37 -1.51 -5.00 3.44
C LYS A 37 0.01 -4.97 3.43
N VAL A 38 0.57 -3.76 3.48
CA VAL A 38 2.02 -3.52 3.49
C VAL A 38 2.35 -2.78 4.78
N ARG A 39 3.34 -3.27 5.53
CA ARG A 39 3.86 -2.54 6.70
C ARG A 39 4.83 -1.46 6.25
N ILE A 40 4.71 -0.26 6.79
CA ILE A 40 5.71 0.81 6.61
C ILE A 40 6.82 0.56 7.62
N LYS A 41 8.06 0.42 7.13
CA LYS A 41 9.25 0.21 7.96
C LYS A 41 10.18 1.41 7.98
N GLN A 42 10.14 2.20 6.92
CA GLN A 42 10.96 3.38 6.69
C GLN A 42 10.28 4.26 5.64
N THR A 43 10.70 5.50 5.55
CA THR A 43 10.21 6.43 4.53
C THR A 43 11.43 7.11 3.89
N PRO A 44 11.56 7.12 2.53
CA PRO A 44 10.64 6.53 1.55
C PRO A 44 10.70 4.98 1.50
N GLN A 45 9.60 4.37 1.05
CA GLN A 45 9.47 2.92 0.86
C GLN A 45 8.87 2.57 -0.50
N ASN A 46 9.49 1.60 -1.19
CA ASN A 46 9.02 1.07 -2.46
C ASN A 46 8.82 -0.44 -2.36
N GLY A 47 7.95 -1.00 -3.20
CA GLY A 47 7.79 -2.46 -3.26
C GLY A 47 6.78 -2.93 -4.29
N PHE A 48 6.45 -4.22 -4.23
CA PHE A 48 5.60 -4.89 -5.22
C PHE A 48 4.36 -5.49 -4.58
N LEU A 49 3.20 -5.26 -5.19
CA LEU A 49 1.94 -5.90 -4.85
C LEU A 49 1.77 -7.14 -5.72
N LYS A 50 1.68 -8.30 -5.07
CA LYS A 50 1.62 -9.61 -5.73
C LYS A 50 0.28 -10.29 -5.49
N SER A 51 -0.24 -11.00 -6.48
CA SER A 51 -1.40 -11.88 -6.33
C SER A 51 -1.07 -13.25 -6.92
N LYS A 52 -1.28 -14.31 -6.15
CA LYS A 52 -0.96 -15.70 -6.56
C LYS A 52 0.45 -15.85 -7.14
N GLY A 53 1.44 -15.21 -6.49
CA GLY A 53 2.86 -15.24 -6.91
C GLY A 53 3.22 -14.30 -8.08
N LYS A 54 2.26 -13.69 -8.76
CA LYS A 54 2.51 -12.75 -9.87
C LYS A 54 2.55 -11.31 -9.38
N VAL A 55 3.54 -10.53 -9.84
CA VAL A 55 3.58 -9.08 -9.60
C VAL A 55 2.50 -8.41 -10.45
N LEU A 56 1.62 -7.65 -9.82
CA LEU A 56 0.56 -6.90 -10.50
C LEU A 56 0.83 -5.40 -10.49
N TYR A 57 1.41 -4.89 -9.40
CA TYR A 57 1.74 -3.48 -9.25
C TYR A 57 3.09 -3.29 -8.57
N GLU A 58 3.73 -2.19 -8.89
CA GLU A 58 4.79 -1.60 -8.08
C GLU A 58 4.24 -0.36 -7.39
N TYR A 59 4.60 -0.15 -6.13
CA TYR A 59 4.20 1.03 -5.36
C TYR A 59 5.44 1.79 -4.88
N SER A 60 5.24 3.08 -4.65
CA SER A 60 6.19 3.98 -4.02
C SER A 60 5.42 4.88 -3.04
N PHE A 61 5.97 4.98 -1.84
CA PHE A 61 5.42 5.74 -0.72
C PHE A 61 6.52 6.65 -0.16
N ASP A 62 6.18 7.94 -0.01
CA ASP A 62 7.05 8.95 0.56
C ASP A 62 6.21 9.94 1.38
N GLU A 63 6.04 9.62 2.67
CA GLU A 63 5.28 10.33 3.71
C GLU A 63 3.82 10.65 3.31
N ASN A 64 3.64 11.63 2.43
CA ASN A 64 2.34 12.10 1.94
C ASN A 64 2.07 11.72 0.48
N PHE A 65 3.06 11.15 -0.22
CA PHE A 65 2.96 10.81 -1.63
C PHE A 65 2.79 9.31 -1.82
N TYR A 66 1.70 8.95 -2.50
CA TYR A 66 1.34 7.58 -2.83
C TYR A 66 1.28 7.47 -4.34
N LYS A 67 2.08 6.58 -4.91
CA LYS A 67 2.00 6.27 -6.34
C LYS A 67 2.19 4.79 -6.60
N PHE A 68 1.56 4.31 -7.65
CA PHE A 68 1.71 2.92 -8.10
C PHE A 68 1.68 2.86 -9.63
N ARG A 69 2.26 1.81 -10.18
CA ARG A 69 2.18 1.51 -11.61
C ARG A 69 1.87 0.04 -11.81
N LYS A 70 1.09 -0.26 -12.84
CA LYS A 70 0.62 -1.62 -13.14
C LYS A 70 1.62 -2.34 -14.03
N VAL A 71 1.83 -3.63 -13.77
CA VAL A 71 2.52 -4.53 -14.71
C VAL A 71 1.57 -4.85 -15.86
N LYS A 72 2.01 -4.59 -17.08
CA LYS A 72 1.29 -4.90 -18.33
C LYS A 72 1.50 -6.37 -18.70
N SER A 73 0.74 -6.85 -19.68
CA SER A 73 0.82 -8.25 -20.15
C SER A 73 2.17 -8.61 -20.78
N ASP A 74 2.89 -7.63 -21.30
CA ASP A 74 4.24 -7.78 -21.86
C ASP A 74 5.36 -7.74 -20.78
N GLY A 75 4.99 -7.61 -19.49
CA GLY A 75 5.92 -7.49 -18.38
C GLY A 75 6.49 -6.09 -18.15
N SER A 76 6.18 -5.12 -19.03
CA SER A 76 6.54 -3.72 -18.82
C SER A 76 5.64 -3.05 -17.80
N PHE A 77 6.05 -1.87 -17.31
CA PHE A 77 5.24 -1.08 -16.39
C PHE A 77 4.44 0.00 -17.13
N SER A 78 3.25 0.32 -16.60
CA SER A 78 2.53 1.54 -16.96
C SER A 78 3.24 2.78 -16.42
N GLU A 79 2.71 3.95 -16.78
CA GLU A 79 3.03 5.18 -16.09
C GLU A 79 2.62 5.12 -14.61
N TRP A 80 3.24 5.98 -13.80
CA TRP A 80 2.88 6.16 -12.41
C TRP A 80 1.51 6.80 -12.30
N LEU A 81 0.67 6.18 -11.48
CA LEU A 81 -0.68 6.62 -11.15
C LEU A 81 -0.73 7.00 -9.68
N VAL A 82 -1.58 7.98 -9.37
CA VAL A 82 -1.98 8.30 -7.99
C VAL A 82 -3.26 7.54 -7.63
N PRO A 83 -3.46 7.18 -6.35
CA PRO A 83 -4.71 6.61 -5.87
C PRO A 83 -5.91 7.50 -6.19
N ASP A 84 -7.08 6.88 -6.36
CA ASP A 84 -8.33 7.65 -6.50
C ASP A 84 -8.74 8.31 -5.18
N SER A 85 -8.40 7.67 -4.06
CA SER A 85 -8.58 8.22 -2.73
C SER A 85 -7.48 7.71 -1.79
N VAL A 86 -7.13 8.56 -0.82
CA VAL A 86 -6.29 8.19 0.32
C VAL A 86 -7.08 8.51 1.58
N SER A 87 -7.35 7.49 2.40
CA SER A 87 -7.91 7.67 3.73
C SER A 87 -6.84 7.38 4.79
N ILE A 88 -6.89 8.10 5.91
CA ILE A 88 -6.04 7.85 7.08
C ILE A 88 -6.95 7.36 8.19
N GLU A 89 -6.64 6.19 8.74
CA GLU A 89 -7.42 5.56 9.80
C GLU A 89 -6.54 5.22 11.00
N MET A 90 -7.04 5.49 12.21
CA MET A 90 -6.51 4.88 13.43
C MET A 90 -7.33 3.63 13.76
N ARG A 91 -6.64 2.53 14.07
CA ARG A 91 -7.30 1.26 14.46
C ARG A 91 -6.61 0.64 15.67
N ASP A 92 -7.39 0.34 16.71
CA ASP A 92 -6.90 -0.34 17.92
C ASP A 92 -6.92 -1.87 17.79
#